data_AF-A0AAP9SWG6-F1
#
_entry.id   AF-A0AAP9SWG6-F1
#
_cell.length_a   1.000
_cell.length_b   1.000
_cell.length_c   1.000
_cell.angle_alpha   90.00
_cell.angle_beta   90.00
_cell.angle_gamma   90.00
#
_symmetry.space_group_name_H-M   'P 1'
#
loop_
_entity.id
_entity.type
_entity.pdbx_description
1 polymer ?
#
loop_
_entity_poly.entity_id
_entity_poly.type
_entity_poly.pdbx_seq_one_letter_code
_entity_poly.pdbx_strand_id
1 'polypeptide(L)'
;MRVNKICAGLLVCLFFLLIPESCKEEKDEVINISLSEITFGSEGEAKSVEVYTNTSWAAEISPSASSSWVSLNVVSGKTGTSTIQITLTENDTADERTAEVIFRGSSTSQTLKVTQEKNEVLKLPYEEIGFWQIGGTLPLEIEWNIEYTVEIETEAREWIKLGEPKELSSDLINIHIEENLSELPRIGHVYVKGKDSPLADTLLIDQDALELNLSRNTLDFPKSAESKTVIATTSHTDHYNIPLLKLELPEDAKDWCTAEVDNQGILSISVSENRTGIDRETDLTVIASILKETVHITQRAEMIEYYQDGDFIQLQAATKGKGINIVIMGDGFLKTDLDKGGYYETLARQAERYFFNIEPYKSYREYFNVYMIAAVSEEEGVSEEIPGRKVNNRFGSTFGEGTNILWDEKICRDYIDLIPGLDKVVEVTGILILNSHKYGGTTLLRSNGFSVAACPISGNVANNDFEALIHHEAGGHAFGRLADEYQLYDVPIPLEDKNYLKLWQPYGYFHNLDLTNDLTQILWTDFTKIPKYAYVGAFEGGFLYNYGVWRPEYLSCMDTNIPYFNAPSRWLIVERIAELAGTPITFDDFVRQDHVSPPTDAMTRTARNRKHIPLGKPILIIQD
;
A
#
# COMPACT_ATOMS: atom_id res chain seq x y z
N MET A 1 90.30 77.91 104.64
CA MET A 1 91.14 78.70 103.71
C MET A 1 90.24 79.26 102.62
N ARG A 2 90.15 80.61 102.48
CA ARG A 2 89.24 81.40 101.59
C ARG A 2 87.73 81.18 101.89
N VAL A 3 86.95 82.05 102.54
CA VAL A 3 86.65 83.51 102.55
C VAL A 3 85.51 83.93 101.59
N ASN A 4 84.47 84.52 102.23
CA ASN A 4 83.43 85.47 101.79
C ASN A 4 82.25 85.00 100.92
N LYS A 5 81.08 85.66 100.92
CA LYS A 5 80.19 86.40 101.86
C LYS A 5 79.22 87.23 100.99
N ILE A 6 77.96 87.34 101.45
CA ILE A 6 77.02 88.48 101.31
C ILE A 6 76.01 88.52 100.14
N CYS A 7 74.73 88.69 100.55
CA CYS A 7 73.56 89.15 99.81
C CYS A 7 73.42 90.70 99.82
N ALA A 8 72.89 91.29 98.75
CA ALA A 8 72.15 92.57 98.63
C ALA A 8 72.10 92.91 97.11
N GLY A 9 71.11 93.53 96.47
CA GLY A 9 70.13 94.55 96.86
C GLY A 9 70.24 95.72 95.86
N LEU A 10 69.10 96.17 95.31
CA LEU A 10 68.80 97.49 94.69
C LEU A 10 69.52 98.01 93.40
N LEU A 11 68.66 98.45 92.47
CA LEU A 11 68.58 99.77 91.79
C LEU A 11 69.77 100.38 90.98
N VAL A 12 69.40 100.80 89.75
CA VAL A 12 69.95 101.86 88.86
C VAL A 12 71.33 101.66 88.26
N CYS A 13 71.41 101.64 86.93
CA CYS A 13 72.21 102.60 86.15
C CYS A 13 71.89 102.56 84.65
N LEU A 14 71.70 103.75 84.06
CA LEU A 14 71.76 104.04 82.63
C LEU A 14 73.12 103.57 82.07
N PHE A 15 73.13 103.00 80.86
CA PHE A 15 74.14 103.32 79.84
C PHE A 15 73.67 102.87 78.46
N PHE A 16 73.84 103.78 77.48
CA PHE A 16 73.69 103.58 76.05
C PHE A 16 74.52 102.39 75.53
N LEU A 17 73.95 101.59 74.61
CA LEU A 17 74.69 100.85 73.58
C LEU A 17 73.75 100.40 72.44
N LEU A 18 74.07 100.85 71.22
CA LEU A 18 73.46 100.46 69.95
C LEU A 18 73.60 98.95 69.69
N ILE A 19 72.52 98.30 69.23
CA ILE A 19 72.51 96.97 68.60
C ILE A 19 71.57 97.05 67.38
N PRO A 20 71.92 96.50 66.20
CA PRO A 20 71.21 96.76 64.96
C PRO A 20 69.88 96.00 64.85
N GLU A 21 68.92 96.62 64.15
CA GLU A 21 67.76 95.96 63.55
C GLU A 21 68.19 94.83 62.62
N SER A 22 67.65 93.63 62.85
CA SER A 22 67.54 92.60 61.83
C SER A 22 66.08 92.16 61.80
N CYS A 23 65.27 92.85 60.99
CA CYS A 23 64.00 92.32 60.49
C CYS A 23 64.25 90.93 59.87
N LYS A 24 63.63 89.89 60.42
CA LYS A 24 63.31 88.68 59.66
C LYS A 24 61.92 88.90 59.07
N GLU A 25 61.81 88.96 57.75
CA GLU A 25 60.54 88.83 57.06
C GLU A 25 59.89 87.50 57.47
N GLU A 26 58.66 87.53 58.00
CA GLU A 26 57.79 86.35 58.07
C GLU A 26 57.40 86.00 56.63
N LYS A 27 57.79 84.81 56.17
CA LYS A 27 57.29 84.27 54.90
C LYS A 27 55.88 83.74 55.14
N ASP A 28 54.92 84.18 54.33
CA ASP A 28 53.55 83.66 54.33
C ASP A 28 53.55 82.13 54.24
N GLU A 29 52.66 81.48 54.99
CA GLU A 29 52.51 80.02 54.97
C GLU A 29 51.96 79.57 53.62
N VAL A 30 52.63 78.60 52.99
CA VAL A 30 52.25 78.06 51.68
C VAL A 30 52.10 76.56 51.79
N ILE A 31 50.95 76.04 51.37
CA ILE A 31 50.72 74.64 51.04
C ILE A 31 50.18 74.61 49.62
N ASN A 32 50.87 73.90 48.74
CA ASN A 32 50.44 73.64 47.37
C ASN A 32 50.46 72.13 47.12
N ILE A 33 49.39 71.66 46.49
CA ILE A 33 49.26 70.27 46.03
C ILE A 33 49.35 70.24 44.51
N SER A 34 49.96 69.19 43.95
CA SER A 34 50.15 69.07 42.50
C SER A 34 48.84 68.92 41.73
N LEU A 35 47.78 68.47 42.40
CA LEU A 35 46.43 68.24 41.86
C LEU A 35 45.39 68.61 42.91
N SER A 36 44.29 69.25 42.51
CA SER A 36 43.13 69.53 43.38
C SER A 36 42.08 68.41 43.37
N GLU A 37 42.11 67.55 42.34
CA GLU A 37 41.24 66.39 42.20
C GLU A 37 42.00 65.20 41.62
N ILE A 38 41.59 63.99 41.99
CA ILE A 38 42.11 62.74 41.45
C ILE A 38 41.00 61.70 41.36
N THR A 39 40.93 61.03 40.20
CA THR A 39 39.93 59.99 39.91
C THR A 39 40.60 58.63 39.77
N PHE A 40 39.96 57.61 40.31
CA PHE A 40 40.36 56.20 40.23
C PHE A 40 39.26 55.38 39.55
N GLY A 41 39.65 54.30 38.87
CA GLY A 41 38.67 53.30 38.43
C GLY A 41 38.04 52.56 39.62
N SER A 42 37.10 51.66 39.35
CA SER A 42 36.46 50.84 40.39
C SER A 42 37.45 49.92 41.11
N GLU A 43 38.47 49.43 40.41
CA GLU A 43 39.50 48.55 40.94
C GLU A 43 40.35 49.19 42.07
N GLY A 44 40.95 48.34 42.90
CA GLY A 44 41.94 48.79 43.89
C GLY A 44 43.21 49.31 43.22
N GLU A 45 43.50 50.60 43.35
CA GLU A 45 44.61 51.26 42.67
C GLU A 45 45.32 52.27 43.62
N ALA A 46 46.60 52.53 43.37
CA ALA A 46 47.37 53.54 44.09
C ALA A 46 47.95 54.61 43.15
N LYS A 47 47.75 55.89 43.49
CA LYS A 47 48.30 57.05 42.75
C LYS A 47 49.05 57.98 43.69
N SER A 48 49.96 58.78 43.15
CA SER A 48 50.78 59.71 43.93
C SER A 48 50.45 61.17 43.64
N VAL A 49 50.48 62.01 44.68
CA VAL A 49 50.33 63.46 44.63
C VAL A 49 51.53 64.10 45.32
N GLU A 50 52.08 65.18 44.76
CA GLU A 50 53.14 65.95 45.41
C GLU A 50 52.56 67.09 46.23
N VAL A 51 53.04 67.22 47.47
CA VAL A 51 52.66 68.28 48.40
C VAL A 51 53.90 69.08 48.74
N TYR A 52 53.91 70.36 48.35
CA TYR A 52 54.96 71.30 48.73
C TYR A 52 54.47 72.22 49.84
N THR A 53 55.28 72.39 50.88
CA THR A 53 55.01 73.38 51.92
C THR A 53 56.27 74.00 52.53
N ASN A 54 56.15 75.23 53.02
CA ASN A 54 57.16 75.88 53.84
C ASN A 54 56.91 75.75 55.36
N THR A 55 55.89 74.97 55.78
CA THR A 55 55.56 74.67 57.18
C THR A 55 55.46 73.16 57.44
N SER A 56 55.24 72.74 58.69
CA SER A 56 54.84 71.35 58.99
C SER A 56 53.36 71.15 58.69
N TRP A 57 52.99 69.97 58.22
CA TRP A 57 51.63 69.66 57.78
C TRP A 57 51.15 68.30 58.27
N ALA A 58 49.83 68.12 58.33
CA ALA A 58 49.14 66.85 58.57
C ALA A 58 48.03 66.63 57.54
N ALA A 59 47.76 65.39 57.15
CA ALA A 59 46.66 65.02 56.27
C ALA A 59 45.55 64.31 57.05
N GLU A 60 44.30 64.62 56.72
CA GLU A 60 43.11 63.93 57.23
C GLU A 60 42.20 63.50 56.06
N ILE A 61 41.48 62.39 56.24
CA ILE A 61 40.48 61.90 55.28
C ILE A 61 39.09 62.30 55.79
N SER A 62 38.29 62.91 54.93
CA SER A 62 36.93 63.37 55.22
C SER A 62 35.92 62.83 54.19
N PRO A 63 34.75 62.31 54.58
CA PRO A 63 34.36 62.00 55.96
C PRO A 63 35.23 60.88 56.54
N SER A 64 35.30 60.76 57.87
CA SER A 64 36.15 59.77 58.55
C SER A 64 35.84 58.32 58.14
N ALA A 65 34.60 58.02 57.77
CA ALA A 65 34.16 56.74 57.25
C ALA A 65 34.91 56.30 55.98
N SER A 66 35.40 57.25 55.16
CA SER A 66 36.15 56.94 53.94
C SER A 66 37.53 56.34 54.20
N SER A 67 38.01 56.36 55.46
CA SER A 67 39.24 55.66 55.86
C SER A 67 39.12 54.13 55.77
N SER A 68 37.93 53.58 55.53
CA SER A 68 37.76 52.14 55.25
C SER A 68 38.24 51.74 53.86
N TRP A 69 38.25 52.68 52.91
CA TRP A 69 38.60 52.43 51.50
C TRP A 69 39.68 53.37 50.93
N VAL A 70 40.02 54.46 51.61
CA VAL A 70 41.15 55.36 51.27
C VAL A 70 42.27 55.21 52.31
N SER A 71 43.51 55.06 51.86
CA SER A 71 44.70 55.06 52.74
C SER A 71 45.84 55.90 52.19
N LEU A 72 46.61 56.52 53.09
CA LEU A 72 47.77 57.35 52.77
C LEU A 72 49.04 56.70 53.32
N ASN A 73 50.09 56.64 52.52
CA ASN A 73 51.40 56.15 52.99
C ASN A 73 52.05 57.10 54.02
N VAL A 74 51.74 58.40 53.95
CA VAL A 74 52.30 59.45 54.79
C VAL A 74 51.19 60.41 55.19
N VAL A 75 50.97 60.59 56.50
CA VAL A 75 49.89 61.41 57.07
C VAL A 75 50.37 62.72 57.72
N SER A 76 51.68 62.96 57.76
CA SER A 76 52.26 64.23 58.21
C SER A 76 53.67 64.44 57.68
N GLY A 77 54.14 65.68 57.61
CA GLY A 77 55.46 66.02 57.11
C GLY A 77 55.99 67.38 57.60
N LYS A 78 57.26 67.66 57.28
CA LYS A 78 57.93 68.94 57.55
C LYS A 78 58.03 69.77 56.26
N THR A 79 58.75 70.88 56.32
CA THR A 79 58.97 71.77 55.17
C THR A 79 59.66 71.04 54.01
N GLY A 80 59.29 71.39 52.77
CA GLY A 80 59.77 70.77 51.53
C GLY A 80 58.66 70.09 50.73
N THR A 81 59.06 69.35 49.69
CA THR A 81 58.15 68.54 48.87
C THR A 81 58.08 67.12 49.42
N SER A 82 56.87 66.59 49.60
CA SER A 82 56.60 65.20 49.95
C SER A 82 55.74 64.55 48.88
N THR A 83 56.05 63.30 48.50
CA THR A 83 55.20 62.50 47.60
C THR A 83 54.28 61.63 48.45
N ILE A 84 52.97 61.84 48.31
CA ILE A 84 51.93 61.14 49.06
C ILE A 84 51.26 60.14 48.13
N GLN A 85 51.35 58.86 48.47
CA GLN A 85 50.66 57.78 47.78
C GLN A 85 49.29 57.56 48.42
N ILE A 86 48.25 57.68 47.62
CA ILE A 86 46.85 57.43 47.97
C ILE A 86 46.50 56.07 47.39
N THR A 87 46.09 55.13 48.23
CA THR A 87 45.71 53.77 47.84
C THR A 87 44.25 53.53 48.16
N LEU A 88 43.48 53.07 47.16
CA LEU A 88 42.08 52.74 47.30
C LEU A 88 41.85 51.22 47.35
N THR A 89 40.86 50.76 48.12
CA THR A 89 40.29 49.42 47.94
C THR A 89 39.32 49.41 46.76
N GLU A 90 39.00 48.24 46.23
CA GLU A 90 37.98 48.09 45.18
C GLU A 90 36.64 48.69 45.63
N ASN A 91 35.92 49.31 44.70
CA ASN A 91 34.53 49.72 44.84
C ASN A 91 33.66 48.65 44.18
N ASP A 92 33.00 47.80 44.96
CA ASP A 92 32.14 46.72 44.50
C ASP A 92 30.66 47.15 44.36
N THR A 93 30.38 48.44 44.55
CA THR A 93 29.03 48.99 44.51
C THR A 93 28.75 49.71 43.18
N ALA A 94 27.46 49.76 42.81
CA ALA A 94 26.98 50.50 41.65
C ALA A 94 26.99 52.04 41.82
N ASP A 95 27.45 52.53 42.97
CA ASP A 95 27.50 53.96 43.29
C ASP A 95 28.93 54.49 43.24
N GLU A 96 29.10 55.69 42.67
CA GLU A 96 30.35 56.43 42.79
C GLU A 96 30.56 56.82 44.26
N ARG A 97 31.80 56.71 44.76
CA ARG A 97 32.15 57.17 46.11
C ARG A 97 33.21 58.24 46.06
N THR A 98 33.05 59.24 46.93
CA THR A 98 33.96 60.38 47.03
C THR A 98 34.46 60.58 48.45
N ALA A 99 35.69 61.08 48.56
CA ALA A 99 36.31 61.50 49.80
C ALA A 99 37.19 62.73 49.55
N GLU A 100 37.58 63.39 50.62
CA GLU A 100 38.52 64.50 50.59
C GLU A 100 39.75 64.15 51.44
N VAL A 101 40.94 64.41 50.90
CA VAL A 101 42.20 64.40 51.65
C VAL A 101 42.60 65.85 51.91
N ILE A 102 42.53 66.27 53.16
CA ILE A 102 42.77 67.67 53.56
C ILE A 102 44.16 67.77 54.17
N PHE A 103 45.06 68.50 53.50
CA PHE A 103 46.40 68.82 53.98
C PHE A 103 46.35 70.13 54.77
N ARG A 104 46.59 70.07 56.08
CA ARG A 104 46.52 71.22 57.00
C ARG A 104 47.91 71.62 57.49
N GLY A 105 48.21 72.91 57.36
CA GLY A 105 49.31 73.58 58.03
C GLY A 105 48.87 74.27 59.31
N SER A 106 49.58 75.31 59.74
CA SER A 106 49.25 76.04 60.97
C SER A 106 48.11 77.03 60.78
N SER A 107 47.99 77.62 59.58
CA SER A 107 47.00 78.63 59.24
C SER A 107 46.34 78.45 57.87
N THR A 108 46.89 77.57 57.02
CA THR A 108 46.39 77.29 55.66
C THR A 108 46.06 75.82 55.46
N SER A 109 45.17 75.49 54.51
CA SER A 109 44.87 74.11 54.11
C SER A 109 44.61 74.00 52.62
N GLN A 110 44.95 72.84 52.05
CA GLN A 110 44.57 72.45 50.71
C GLN A 110 43.79 71.14 50.74
N THR A 111 42.78 71.03 49.91
CA THR A 111 41.93 69.84 49.83
C THR A 111 42.12 69.17 48.48
N LEU A 112 42.42 67.88 48.50
CA LEU A 112 42.36 67.01 47.34
C LEU A 112 41.05 66.23 47.36
N LYS A 113 40.23 66.42 46.32
CA LYS A 113 39.05 65.58 46.10
C LYS A 113 39.48 64.24 45.50
N VAL A 114 39.09 63.14 46.13
CA VAL A 114 39.32 61.78 45.67
C VAL A 114 37.98 61.19 45.25
N THR A 115 37.86 60.86 43.96
CA THR A 115 36.68 60.18 43.40
C THR A 115 37.08 58.77 42.98
N GLN A 116 36.28 57.77 43.35
CA GLN A 116 36.39 56.42 42.82
C GLN A 116 35.12 56.08 42.05
N GLU A 117 35.30 55.71 40.78
CA GLU A 117 34.21 55.36 39.87
C GLU A 117 33.40 54.16 40.41
N LYS A 118 32.13 54.09 40.02
CA LYS A 118 31.21 52.98 40.33
C LYS A 118 31.63 51.67 39.64
N ASN A 119 31.21 50.53 40.19
CA ASN A 119 31.31 49.21 39.56
C ASN A 119 29.91 48.64 39.31
N GLU A 120 29.48 48.68 38.06
CA GLU A 120 28.18 48.15 37.67
C GLU A 120 28.34 46.74 37.10
N VAL A 121 27.48 45.82 37.53
CA VAL A 121 27.44 44.43 37.08
C VAL A 121 26.03 44.15 36.55
N LEU A 122 25.96 43.64 35.32
CA LEU A 122 24.76 43.11 34.70
C LEU A 122 25.18 42.08 33.67
N LYS A 123 24.96 40.81 33.98
CA LYS A 123 25.46 39.70 33.15
C LYS A 123 24.51 38.51 33.17
N LEU A 124 24.23 37.99 31.98
CA LEU A 124 23.50 36.75 31.78
C LEU A 124 24.42 35.53 32.01
N PRO A 125 23.86 34.42 32.51
CA PRO A 125 24.64 33.21 32.76
C PRO A 125 25.08 32.50 31.46
N TYR A 126 24.40 32.78 30.34
CA TYR A 126 24.63 32.15 29.03
C TYR A 126 24.49 33.20 27.93
N GLU A 127 25.31 33.07 26.88
CA GLU A 127 25.21 33.88 25.65
C GLU A 127 24.19 33.29 24.67
N GLU A 128 24.05 31.96 24.65
CA GLU A 128 23.19 31.22 23.73
C GLU A 128 22.61 29.96 24.38
N ILE A 129 21.34 29.66 24.09
CA ILE A 129 20.65 28.44 24.52
C ILE A 129 19.79 27.88 23.39
N GLY A 130 19.98 26.59 23.10
CA GLY A 130 19.17 25.83 22.16
C GLY A 130 17.97 25.15 22.85
N PHE A 131 16.82 25.16 22.17
CA PHE A 131 15.63 24.40 22.55
C PHE A 131 15.27 23.42 21.44
N TRP A 132 14.86 22.22 21.84
CA TRP A 132 14.19 21.30 20.93
C TRP A 132 12.90 21.92 20.41
N GLN A 133 12.40 21.39 19.29
CA GLN A 133 11.19 21.86 18.63
C GLN A 133 9.99 22.03 19.58
N ILE A 134 9.80 21.15 20.55
CA ILE A 134 8.68 21.18 21.51
C ILE A 134 8.74 22.37 22.49
N GLY A 135 9.88 23.06 22.60
CA GLY A 135 10.06 24.18 23.51
C GLY A 135 10.19 23.75 24.97
N GLY A 136 9.88 24.66 25.90
CA GLY A 136 10.04 24.40 27.33
C GLY A 136 10.07 25.66 28.19
N THR A 137 10.43 25.50 29.46
CA THR A 137 10.60 26.63 30.38
C THR A 137 11.99 26.58 31.00
N LEU A 138 12.67 27.72 30.99
CA LEU A 138 14.02 27.87 31.51
C LEU A 138 14.04 28.96 32.60
N PRO A 139 14.33 28.59 33.85
CA PRO A 139 14.67 29.57 34.88
C PRO A 139 16.10 30.09 34.68
N LEU A 140 16.28 31.41 34.74
CA LEU A 140 17.56 32.11 34.59
C LEU A 140 17.86 32.96 35.81
N GLU A 141 19.07 32.81 36.34
CA GLU A 141 19.63 33.66 37.40
C GLU A 141 20.59 34.67 36.76
N ILE A 142 20.29 35.96 36.91
CA ILE A 142 21.14 37.05 36.38
C ILE A 142 22.10 37.49 37.47
N GLU A 143 23.37 37.75 37.11
CA GLU A 143 24.32 38.41 37.99
C GLU A 143 24.16 39.92 37.83
N TRP A 144 23.71 40.62 38.88
CA TRP A 144 23.43 42.06 38.81
C TRP A 144 23.65 42.79 40.13
N ASN A 145 24.05 44.07 40.06
CA ASN A 145 24.02 45.01 41.21
C ASN A 145 23.33 46.35 40.87
N ILE A 146 22.75 46.46 39.67
CA ILE A 146 21.96 47.60 39.18
C ILE A 146 20.54 47.17 38.77
N GLU A 147 19.56 48.07 38.89
CA GLU A 147 18.21 47.77 38.38
C GLU A 147 18.20 47.60 36.86
N TYR A 148 17.46 46.60 36.38
CA TYR A 148 17.36 46.26 34.96
C TYR A 148 15.92 46.05 34.48
N THR A 149 15.75 45.98 33.17
CA THR A 149 14.53 45.52 32.48
C THR A 149 14.85 44.36 31.56
N VAL A 150 13.84 43.53 31.28
CA VAL A 150 13.93 42.41 30.35
C VAL A 150 12.97 42.66 29.19
N GLU A 151 13.50 42.63 27.98
CA GLU A 151 12.73 42.85 26.75
C GLU A 151 12.94 41.71 25.78
N ILE A 152 11.86 41.20 25.19
CA ILE A 152 11.92 40.19 24.14
C ILE A 152 11.90 40.91 22.78
N GLU A 153 12.74 40.44 21.85
CA GLU A 153 12.73 40.85 20.45
C GLU A 153 11.32 40.81 19.84
N THR A 154 10.93 41.85 19.11
CA THR A 154 9.54 42.05 18.67
C THR A 154 8.97 40.84 17.93
N GLU A 155 9.71 40.27 16.98
CA GLU A 155 9.29 39.11 16.18
C GLU A 155 9.27 37.81 16.99
N ALA A 156 10.00 37.76 18.11
CA ALA A 156 10.08 36.57 18.95
C ALA A 156 8.98 36.50 20.03
N ARG A 157 8.25 37.59 20.27
CA ARG A 157 7.20 37.67 21.32
C ARG A 157 6.03 36.71 21.14
N GLU A 158 5.84 36.19 19.93
CA GLU A 158 4.80 35.20 19.66
C GLU A 158 5.14 33.83 20.28
N TRP A 159 6.43 33.53 20.46
CA TRP A 159 6.89 32.21 20.90
C TRP A 159 7.87 32.22 22.08
N ILE A 160 8.43 33.37 22.45
CA ILE A 160 9.17 33.58 23.70
C ILE A 160 8.29 34.42 24.62
N LYS A 161 8.07 33.95 25.85
CA LYS A 161 7.25 34.63 26.86
C LYS A 161 7.98 34.68 28.20
N LEU A 162 7.80 35.76 28.94
CA LEU A 162 8.25 35.84 30.33
C LEU A 162 7.18 35.25 31.25
N GLY A 163 7.56 34.33 32.12
CA GLY A 163 6.71 33.77 33.15
C GLY A 163 6.72 34.61 34.42
N GLU A 164 5.59 34.64 35.13
CA GLU A 164 5.52 35.24 36.47
C GLU A 164 6.38 34.44 37.46
N PRO A 165 7.04 35.10 38.43
CA PRO A 165 7.76 34.39 39.50
C PRO A 165 6.79 33.48 40.26
N LYS A 166 7.07 32.18 40.34
CA LYS A 166 6.22 31.22 41.05
C LYS A 166 6.26 31.40 42.58
N GLU A 167 7.23 32.14 43.11
CA GLU A 167 7.37 32.48 44.52
C GLU A 167 7.60 33.99 44.69
N LEU A 168 7.03 34.59 45.75
CA LEU A 168 7.17 36.02 46.07
C LEU A 168 8.62 36.49 46.35
N SER A 169 9.60 35.60 46.26
CA SER A 169 11.00 35.79 46.69
C SER A 169 12.04 35.24 45.71
N SER A 170 11.68 34.81 44.49
CA SER A 170 12.69 34.31 43.53
C SER A 170 13.22 35.42 42.63
N ASP A 171 14.54 35.63 42.64
CA ASP A 171 15.26 36.54 41.74
C ASP A 171 15.46 35.96 40.31
N LEU A 172 14.73 34.90 39.97
CA LEU A 172 14.82 34.18 38.70
C LEU A 172 13.87 34.75 37.64
N ILE A 173 14.36 34.89 36.41
CA ILE A 173 13.53 35.14 35.23
C ILE A 173 13.16 33.80 34.60
N ASN A 174 11.86 33.55 34.44
CA ASN A 174 11.39 32.34 33.75
C ASN A 174 11.12 32.69 32.29
N ILE A 175 11.86 32.08 31.36
CA ILE A 175 11.60 32.18 29.94
C ILE A 175 10.82 30.95 29.49
N HIS A 176 9.65 31.16 28.90
CA HIS A 176 8.82 30.13 28.30
C HIS A 176 8.95 30.18 26.79
N ILE A 177 9.30 29.04 26.19
CA ILE A 177 9.47 28.84 24.76
C ILE A 177 8.32 27.96 24.28
N GLU A 178 7.48 28.52 23.42
CA GLU A 178 6.40 27.81 22.75
C GLU A 178 6.95 26.83 21.71
N GLU A 179 6.13 25.86 21.33
CA GLU A 179 6.45 24.89 20.30
C GLU A 179 6.71 25.55 18.93
N ASN A 180 7.72 25.09 18.20
CA ASN A 180 8.00 25.53 16.82
C ASN A 180 7.31 24.61 15.81
N LEU A 181 6.16 25.04 15.30
CA LEU A 181 5.43 24.28 14.27
C LEU A 181 5.87 24.61 12.83
N SER A 182 6.96 25.35 12.65
CA SER A 182 7.47 25.72 11.34
C SER A 182 8.59 24.80 10.86
N GLU A 183 8.79 24.71 9.55
CA GLU A 183 9.82 23.87 8.90
C GLU A 183 11.22 24.48 8.98
N LEU A 184 11.36 25.66 9.59
CA LEU A 184 12.64 26.35 9.73
C LEU A 184 12.97 26.50 11.21
N PRO A 185 14.27 26.38 11.57
CA PRO A 185 14.69 26.78 12.91
C PRO A 185 14.44 28.28 13.06
N ARG A 186 14.17 28.71 14.29
CA ARG A 186 13.89 30.12 14.59
C ARG A 186 14.79 30.61 15.71
N ILE A 187 15.29 31.83 15.53
CA ILE A 187 16.16 32.50 16.49
C ILE A 187 15.41 33.71 17.05
N GLY A 188 15.57 33.96 18.34
CA GLY A 188 15.05 35.15 19.01
C GLY A 188 15.98 35.61 20.11
N HIS A 189 15.95 36.91 20.40
CA HIS A 189 16.81 37.50 21.41
C HIS A 189 16.00 37.98 22.63
N VAL A 190 16.61 37.78 23.81
CA VAL A 190 16.14 38.37 25.07
C VAL A 190 17.19 39.36 25.55
N TYR A 191 16.79 40.61 25.65
CA TYR A 191 17.64 41.73 26.03
C TYR A 191 17.46 42.04 27.51
N VAL A 192 18.57 42.14 28.24
CA VAL A 192 18.60 42.63 29.61
C VAL A 192 19.31 43.97 29.61
N LYS A 193 18.65 45.03 30.06
CA LYS A 193 19.17 46.41 29.98
C LYS A 193 19.14 47.06 31.35
N GLY A 194 20.24 47.69 31.76
CA GLY A 194 20.25 48.55 32.95
C GLY A 194 19.31 49.74 32.77
N LYS A 195 18.52 50.10 33.79
CA LYS A 195 17.56 51.21 33.68
C LYS A 195 18.25 52.57 33.54
N ASP A 196 19.30 52.79 34.32
CA ASP A 196 20.07 54.04 34.39
C ASP A 196 21.57 53.82 34.09
N SER A 197 21.90 52.68 33.45
CA SER A 197 23.26 52.27 33.11
C SER A 197 23.36 51.96 31.60
N PRO A 198 24.51 52.22 30.94
CA PRO A 198 24.73 51.78 29.57
C PRO A 198 24.96 50.25 29.45
N LEU A 199 25.05 49.52 30.57
CA LEU A 199 25.21 48.07 30.54
C LEU A 199 23.96 47.38 29.96
N ALA A 200 24.21 46.47 29.04
CA ALA A 200 23.20 45.59 28.48
C ALA A 200 23.85 44.25 28.15
N ASP A 201 23.05 43.20 28.23
CA ASP A 201 23.43 41.85 27.84
C ASP A 201 22.31 41.20 27.03
N THR A 202 22.64 40.22 26.20
CA THR A 202 21.70 39.59 25.27
C THR A 202 21.84 38.07 25.31
N LEU A 203 20.73 37.38 25.50
CA LEU A 203 20.63 35.94 25.35
C LEU A 203 20.07 35.63 23.95
N LEU A 204 20.80 34.85 23.16
CA LEU A 204 20.32 34.24 21.93
C LEU A 204 19.59 32.93 22.26
N ILE A 205 18.38 32.79 21.74
CA ILE A 205 17.59 31.54 21.83
C ILE A 205 17.42 30.99 20.43
N ASP A 206 17.98 29.81 20.19
CA ASP A 206 17.76 29.01 18.98
C ASP A 206 16.76 27.89 19.29
N GLN A 207 15.84 27.63 18.37
CA GLN A 207 14.88 26.54 18.50
C GLN A 207 14.79 25.75 17.20
N ASP A 208 14.93 24.43 17.34
CA ASP A 208 14.87 23.48 16.22
C ASP A 208 13.55 23.57 15.44
N ALA A 209 13.62 23.19 14.16
CA ALA A 209 12.48 23.10 13.27
C ALA A 209 11.58 21.88 13.57
N LEU A 210 10.35 21.96 13.07
CA LEU A 210 9.52 20.79 12.86
C LEU A 210 10.13 19.94 11.74
N GLU A 211 10.33 18.65 12.02
CA GLU A 211 10.90 17.68 11.07
C GLU A 211 10.04 16.42 10.99
N LEU A 212 9.98 15.83 9.80
CA LEU A 212 9.37 14.51 9.53
C LEU A 212 10.21 13.83 8.45
N ASN A 213 10.66 12.61 8.72
CA ASN A 213 11.46 11.82 7.79
C ASN A 213 10.97 10.37 7.74
N LEU A 214 11.01 9.76 6.57
CA LEU A 214 10.69 8.36 6.37
C LEU A 214 11.94 7.57 5.96
N SER A 215 12.12 6.38 6.53
CA SER A 215 13.20 5.45 6.15
C SER A 215 13.12 4.98 4.68
N ARG A 216 11.93 5.05 4.07
CA ARG A 216 11.66 4.84 2.65
C ARG A 216 10.29 5.44 2.30
N ASN A 217 10.13 5.82 1.05
CA ASN A 217 8.90 6.38 0.49
C ASN A 217 8.18 5.42 -0.47
N THR A 218 8.69 4.19 -0.64
CA THR A 218 8.13 3.19 -1.54
C THR A 218 8.10 1.81 -0.90
N LEU A 219 7.02 1.07 -1.14
CA LEU A 219 6.87 -0.33 -0.77
C LEU A 219 6.23 -1.12 -1.91
N ASP A 220 6.95 -2.13 -2.39
CA ASP A 220 6.43 -3.06 -3.40
C ASP A 220 6.04 -4.38 -2.75
N PHE A 221 4.83 -4.85 -3.00
CA PHE A 221 4.32 -6.12 -2.49
C PHE A 221 4.09 -7.14 -3.62
N PRO A 222 4.32 -8.44 -3.35
CA PRO A 222 3.88 -9.52 -4.23
C PRO A 222 2.35 -9.68 -4.17
N LYS A 223 1.80 -10.58 -5.00
CA LYS A 223 0.36 -10.87 -5.00
C LYS A 223 -0.16 -11.38 -3.66
N SER A 224 0.66 -12.08 -2.88
CA SER A 224 0.25 -12.68 -1.61
C SER A 224 0.04 -11.62 -0.53
N ALA A 225 -0.81 -11.94 0.45
CA ALA A 225 -0.92 -11.14 1.65
C ALA A 225 0.43 -11.09 2.39
N GLU A 226 0.89 -9.89 2.73
CA GLU A 226 2.18 -9.65 3.37
C GLU A 226 2.12 -8.33 4.17
N SER A 227 3.00 -8.20 5.17
CA SER A 227 3.18 -6.98 5.95
C SER A 227 4.63 -6.51 5.89
N LYS A 228 4.84 -5.19 5.76
CA LYS A 228 6.16 -4.55 5.73
C LYS A 228 6.15 -3.33 6.64
N THR A 229 7.35 -2.92 7.07
CA THR A 229 7.50 -1.78 7.96
C THR A 229 8.24 -0.61 7.33
N VAL A 230 7.87 0.59 7.78
CA VAL A 230 8.56 1.86 7.48
C VAL A 230 8.76 2.59 8.80
N ILE A 231 9.98 3.02 9.08
CA ILE A 231 10.26 3.87 10.25
C ILE A 231 10.00 5.33 9.85
N ALA A 232 9.19 6.03 10.65
CA ALA A 232 8.95 7.46 10.57
C ALA A 232 9.54 8.14 11.81
N THR A 233 10.41 9.14 11.60
CA THR A 233 11.02 9.92 12.66
C THR A 233 10.56 11.37 12.56
N THR A 234 10.16 11.98 13.68
CA THR A 234 9.71 13.37 13.73
C THR A 234 10.18 14.05 15.01
N SER A 235 10.39 15.37 14.95
CA SER A 235 10.60 16.18 16.16
C SER A 235 9.30 16.45 16.93
N HIS A 236 8.13 16.29 16.29
CA HIS A 236 6.81 16.47 16.90
C HIS A 236 6.47 15.29 17.82
N THR A 237 6.69 15.49 19.11
CA THR A 237 6.53 14.44 20.13
C THR A 237 5.69 14.92 21.29
N ASP A 238 5.16 13.98 22.07
CA ASP A 238 4.55 14.29 23.37
C ASP A 238 5.61 14.46 24.47
N HIS A 239 5.15 14.70 25.70
CA HIS A 239 6.03 14.86 26.87
C HIS A 239 6.88 13.60 27.20
N TYR A 240 6.55 12.44 26.65
CA TYR A 240 7.28 11.18 26.83
C TYR A 240 8.16 10.82 25.62
N ASN A 241 8.37 11.78 24.70
CA ASN A 241 9.09 11.59 23.43
C ASN A 241 8.41 10.57 22.49
N ILE A 242 7.10 10.39 22.59
CA ILE A 242 6.34 9.54 21.67
C ILE A 242 6.00 10.36 20.41
N PRO A 243 6.33 9.88 19.19
CA PRO A 243 5.99 10.56 17.94
C PRO A 243 4.49 10.79 17.79
N LEU A 244 4.09 12.04 17.55
CA LEU A 244 2.70 12.42 17.29
C LEU A 244 2.37 12.35 15.80
N LEU A 245 2.14 11.13 15.33
CA LEU A 245 1.88 10.80 13.92
C LEU A 245 0.41 10.48 13.67
N LYS A 246 -0.12 11.00 12.56
CA LYS A 246 -1.44 10.62 12.01
C LYS A 246 -1.27 9.98 10.65
N LEU A 247 -2.01 8.90 10.40
CA LEU A 247 -2.03 8.17 9.14
C LEU A 247 -3.32 8.44 8.38
N GLU A 248 -3.21 8.76 7.10
CA GLU A 248 -4.35 8.91 6.19
C GLU A 248 -4.16 8.00 4.98
N LEU A 249 -5.12 7.07 4.81
CA LEU A 249 -5.18 6.15 3.68
C LEU A 249 -6.46 6.44 2.86
N PRO A 250 -6.36 6.51 1.52
CA PRO A 250 -7.52 6.65 0.63
C PRO A 250 -8.61 5.58 0.88
N GLU A 251 -9.89 5.96 0.70
CA GLU A 251 -11.02 5.10 1.07
C GLU A 251 -11.09 3.81 0.22
N ASP A 252 -10.75 3.91 -1.07
CA ASP A 252 -10.67 2.81 -2.02
C ASP A 252 -9.53 1.82 -1.73
N ALA A 253 -8.53 2.24 -0.94
CA ALA A 253 -7.43 1.39 -0.52
C ALA A 253 -7.71 0.62 0.78
N LYS A 254 -8.65 1.07 1.61
CA LYS A 254 -8.94 0.46 2.93
C LYS A 254 -9.47 -0.97 2.84
N ASP A 255 -10.04 -1.36 1.71
CA ASP A 255 -10.52 -2.73 1.48
C ASP A 255 -9.37 -3.75 1.37
N TRP A 256 -8.15 -3.29 1.08
CA TRP A 256 -7.04 -4.19 0.81
C TRP A 256 -5.69 -3.80 1.43
N CYS A 257 -5.54 -2.57 1.92
CA CYS A 257 -4.36 -2.08 2.60
C CYS A 257 -4.74 -1.54 3.98
N THR A 258 -3.93 -1.84 4.99
CA THR A 258 -4.06 -1.28 6.34
C THR A 258 -2.72 -0.74 6.81
N ALA A 259 -2.75 0.30 7.65
CA ALA A 259 -1.56 0.90 8.23
C ALA A 259 -1.80 1.28 9.69
N GLU A 260 -0.84 0.99 10.55
CA GLU A 260 -0.82 1.37 11.96
C GLU A 260 0.57 1.86 12.36
N VAL A 261 0.64 2.67 13.41
CA VAL A 261 1.91 3.21 13.95
C VAL A 261 2.01 2.86 15.43
N ASP A 262 3.20 2.44 15.85
CA ASP A 262 3.50 2.20 17.26
C ASP A 262 4.11 3.43 17.96
N ASN A 263 4.35 3.32 19.26
CA ASN A 263 4.93 4.40 20.07
C ASN A 263 6.40 4.71 19.74
N GLN A 264 7.04 3.96 18.83
CA GLN A 264 8.41 4.18 18.38
C GLN A 264 8.46 4.80 16.97
N GLY A 265 7.30 5.08 16.35
CA GLY A 265 7.22 5.57 14.98
C GLY A 265 7.41 4.50 13.92
N ILE A 266 7.27 3.21 14.27
CA ILE A 266 7.31 2.11 13.31
C ILE A 266 5.91 1.94 12.71
N LEU A 267 5.80 2.24 11.42
CA LEU A 267 4.62 2.02 10.62
C LEU A 267 4.57 0.56 10.18
N SER A 268 3.50 -0.16 10.51
CA SER A 268 3.21 -1.50 9.99
C SER A 268 2.14 -1.41 8.90
N ILE A 269 2.52 -1.73 7.67
CA ILE A 269 1.68 -1.64 6.47
C ILE A 269 1.41 -3.04 5.96
N SER A 270 0.15 -3.43 5.91
CA SER A 270 -0.27 -4.78 5.52
C SER A 270 -1.19 -4.74 4.32
N VAL A 271 -0.98 -5.65 3.38
CA VAL A 271 -1.82 -5.82 2.19
C VAL A 271 -2.51 -7.18 2.20
N SER A 272 -3.75 -7.24 1.73
CA SER A 272 -4.45 -8.50 1.44
C SER A 272 -3.95 -9.11 0.13
N GLU A 273 -4.30 -10.37 -0.16
CA GLU A 273 -3.97 -11.00 -1.43
C GLU A 273 -4.61 -10.25 -2.61
N ASN A 274 -3.85 -9.94 -3.65
CA ASN A 274 -4.34 -9.32 -4.87
C ASN A 274 -4.85 -10.38 -5.87
N ARG A 275 -6.16 -10.45 -6.04
CA ARG A 275 -6.87 -11.39 -6.92
C ARG A 275 -7.52 -10.74 -8.14
N THR A 276 -7.26 -9.45 -8.38
CA THR A 276 -7.97 -8.69 -9.43
C THR A 276 -7.41 -8.90 -10.83
N GLY A 277 -6.24 -9.55 -10.97
CA GLY A 277 -5.55 -9.70 -12.25
C GLY A 277 -4.87 -8.41 -12.75
N ILE A 278 -4.96 -7.31 -12.00
CA ILE A 278 -4.31 -6.03 -12.30
C ILE A 278 -3.50 -5.53 -11.09
N ASP A 279 -2.32 -4.98 -11.35
CA ASP A 279 -1.53 -4.30 -10.33
C ASP A 279 -2.37 -3.18 -9.70
N ARG A 280 -2.20 -2.99 -8.39
CA ARG A 280 -2.90 -1.94 -7.63
C ARG A 280 -1.90 -1.13 -6.83
N GLU A 281 -2.22 0.13 -6.61
CA GLU A 281 -1.36 1.08 -5.91
C GLU A 281 -2.18 2.05 -5.06
N THR A 282 -1.53 2.63 -4.05
CA THR A 282 -2.10 3.68 -3.21
C THR A 282 -0.98 4.48 -2.52
N ASP A 283 -1.31 5.66 -2.02
CA ASP A 283 -0.40 6.48 -1.21
C ASP A 283 -0.90 6.55 0.23
N LEU A 284 -0.06 6.10 1.17
CA LEU A 284 -0.26 6.35 2.59
C LEU A 284 0.36 7.71 2.94
N THR A 285 -0.45 8.64 3.44
CA THR A 285 0.04 9.93 3.93
C THR A 285 0.35 9.85 5.42
N VAL A 286 1.58 10.17 5.80
CA VAL A 286 2.07 10.26 7.18
C VAL A 286 2.17 11.73 7.56
N ILE A 287 1.51 12.11 8.66
CA ILE A 287 1.36 13.51 9.06
C ILE A 287 1.96 13.73 10.44
N ALA A 288 2.84 14.72 10.57
CA ALA A 288 3.36 15.23 11.84
C ALA A 288 3.09 16.73 11.91
N SER A 289 2.09 17.14 12.70
CA SER A 289 1.58 18.51 12.72
C SER A 289 1.20 19.01 11.31
N ILE A 290 1.95 19.98 10.75
CA ILE A 290 1.71 20.52 9.40
C ILE A 290 2.46 19.75 8.30
N LEU A 291 3.48 18.97 8.66
CA LEU A 291 4.30 18.23 7.71
C LEU A 291 3.58 16.99 7.22
N LYS A 292 3.79 16.68 5.94
CA LYS A 292 3.24 15.49 5.28
C LYS A 292 4.32 14.81 4.44
N GLU A 293 4.45 13.52 4.64
CA GLU A 293 5.26 12.63 3.81
C GLU A 293 4.40 11.49 3.29
N THR A 294 4.77 10.89 2.16
CA THR A 294 4.01 9.82 1.54
C THR A 294 4.82 8.54 1.38
N VAL A 295 4.17 7.40 1.65
CA VAL A 295 4.66 6.08 1.26
C VAL A 295 3.80 5.59 0.11
N HIS A 296 4.40 5.52 -1.08
CA HIS A 296 3.77 4.93 -2.26
C HIS A 296 3.83 3.40 -2.17
N ILE A 297 2.66 2.77 -2.19
CA ILE A 297 2.50 1.32 -2.00
C ILE A 297 2.03 0.74 -3.33
N THR A 298 2.79 -0.21 -3.87
CA THR A 298 2.38 -0.99 -5.04
C THR A 298 2.18 -2.45 -4.66
N GLN A 299 1.25 -3.12 -5.32
CA GLN A 299 1.06 -4.56 -5.18
C GLN A 299 0.78 -5.21 -6.53
N ARG A 300 1.61 -6.19 -6.88
CA ARG A 300 1.48 -6.93 -8.13
C ARG A 300 0.25 -7.83 -8.15
N ALA A 301 -0.34 -8.02 -9.33
CA ALA A 301 -1.30 -9.08 -9.60
C ALA A 301 -0.65 -10.33 -10.21
N GLU A 302 -1.42 -11.42 -10.24
CA GLU A 302 -1.15 -12.55 -11.12
C GLU A 302 -1.53 -12.13 -12.55
N MET A 303 -0.61 -12.21 -13.51
CA MET A 303 -0.95 -11.99 -14.92
C MET A 303 -1.94 -13.06 -15.36
N ILE A 304 -3.19 -12.67 -15.54
CA ILE A 304 -4.20 -13.52 -16.16
C ILE A 304 -4.00 -13.41 -17.67
N GLU A 305 -3.27 -14.36 -18.24
CA GLU A 305 -3.28 -14.55 -19.69
C GLU A 305 -4.65 -15.12 -20.08
N TYR A 306 -5.30 -14.54 -21.09
CA TYR A 306 -6.55 -15.03 -21.65
C TYR A 306 -6.36 -15.40 -23.13
N TYR A 307 -7.20 -16.29 -23.64
CA TYR A 307 -7.25 -16.63 -25.06
C TYR A 307 -7.88 -15.48 -25.85
N GLN A 308 -7.21 -15.05 -26.92
CA GLN A 308 -7.80 -14.13 -27.90
C GLN A 308 -8.83 -14.87 -28.76
N ASP A 309 -9.69 -14.11 -29.45
CA ASP A 309 -10.63 -14.67 -30.41
C ASP A 309 -9.89 -15.48 -31.49
N GLY A 310 -10.26 -16.75 -31.64
CA GLY A 310 -9.62 -17.69 -32.58
C GLY A 310 -8.37 -18.39 -32.04
N ASP A 311 -7.88 -18.05 -30.84
CA ASP A 311 -6.81 -18.82 -30.20
C ASP A 311 -7.30 -20.25 -29.93
N PHE A 312 -6.41 -21.22 -30.11
CA PHE A 312 -6.74 -22.63 -29.90
C PHE A 312 -5.64 -23.35 -29.12
N ILE A 313 -6.02 -24.46 -28.48
CA ILE A 313 -5.10 -25.43 -27.89
C ILE A 313 -5.51 -26.84 -28.30
N GLN A 314 -4.51 -27.73 -28.39
CA GLN A 314 -4.75 -29.15 -28.53
C GLN A 314 -4.84 -29.78 -27.12
N LEU A 315 -6.04 -30.15 -26.71
CA LEU A 315 -6.30 -30.81 -25.41
C LEU A 315 -5.74 -32.23 -25.39
N GLN A 316 -5.86 -32.93 -26.53
CA GLN A 316 -5.36 -34.28 -26.71
C GLN A 316 -4.82 -34.47 -28.13
N ALA A 317 -3.68 -35.13 -28.24
CA ALA A 317 -3.16 -35.64 -29.50
C ALA A 317 -3.38 -37.16 -29.58
N ALA A 318 -3.77 -37.63 -30.76
CA ALA A 318 -3.89 -39.06 -31.04
C ALA A 318 -2.51 -39.73 -30.99
N THR A 319 -2.45 -40.90 -30.36
CA THR A 319 -1.26 -41.76 -30.33
C THR A 319 -1.35 -42.93 -31.31
N LYS A 320 -2.53 -43.13 -31.91
CA LYS A 320 -2.82 -44.20 -32.89
C LYS A 320 -3.57 -43.68 -34.11
N GLY A 321 -3.36 -44.34 -35.24
CA GLY A 321 -4.02 -44.03 -36.50
C GLY A 321 -3.67 -42.66 -37.06
N LYS A 322 -4.51 -42.16 -37.97
CA LYS A 322 -4.35 -40.83 -38.60
C LYS A 322 -4.70 -39.65 -37.69
N GLY A 323 -5.35 -39.91 -36.55
CA GLY A 323 -5.89 -38.90 -35.66
C GLY A 323 -7.24 -38.36 -36.14
N ILE A 324 -8.30 -38.71 -35.41
CA ILE A 324 -9.68 -38.28 -35.64
C ILE A 324 -9.89 -36.94 -34.95
N ASN A 325 -10.31 -35.91 -35.68
CA ASN A 325 -10.38 -34.56 -35.13
C ASN A 325 -11.75 -34.24 -34.53
N ILE A 326 -11.77 -33.85 -33.26
CA ILE A 326 -12.91 -33.23 -32.57
C ILE A 326 -12.51 -31.80 -32.22
N VAL A 327 -13.41 -30.84 -32.47
CA VAL A 327 -13.20 -29.43 -32.13
C VAL A 327 -14.27 -28.95 -31.17
N ILE A 328 -13.85 -28.48 -29.99
CA ILE A 328 -14.71 -27.90 -28.97
C ILE A 328 -14.68 -26.38 -29.12
N MET A 329 -15.86 -25.79 -29.26
CA MET A 329 -16.13 -24.35 -29.37
C MET A 329 -17.05 -23.94 -28.22
N GLY A 330 -17.09 -22.65 -27.90
CA GLY A 330 -17.98 -22.09 -26.88
C GLY A 330 -18.75 -20.90 -27.42
N ASP A 331 -20.06 -20.84 -27.18
CA ASP A 331 -20.88 -19.66 -27.44
C ASP A 331 -21.43 -19.06 -26.14
N GLY A 332 -21.53 -17.73 -26.12
CA GLY A 332 -21.99 -16.97 -24.96
C GLY A 332 -20.94 -16.81 -23.85
N PHE A 333 -19.65 -16.99 -24.15
CA PHE A 333 -18.54 -16.76 -23.22
C PHE A 333 -17.93 -15.38 -23.46
N LEU A 334 -17.85 -14.57 -22.41
CA LEU A 334 -17.23 -13.26 -22.45
C LEU A 334 -15.70 -13.39 -22.46
N LYS A 335 -15.01 -12.30 -22.81
CA LYS A 335 -13.54 -12.22 -22.70
C LYS A 335 -13.01 -12.64 -21.33
N THR A 336 -13.72 -12.29 -20.25
CA THR A 336 -13.38 -12.65 -18.87
C THR A 336 -13.55 -14.14 -18.56
N ASP A 337 -14.29 -14.89 -19.38
CA ASP A 337 -14.46 -16.33 -19.22
C ASP A 337 -13.35 -17.14 -19.93
N LEU A 338 -12.53 -16.45 -20.74
CA LEU A 338 -11.50 -17.02 -21.60
C LEU A 338 -10.09 -16.95 -20.99
N ASP A 339 -9.99 -16.71 -19.69
CA ASP A 339 -8.72 -16.84 -18.96
C ASP A 339 -8.11 -18.23 -19.22
N LYS A 340 -6.79 -18.30 -19.43
CA LYS A 340 -6.08 -19.57 -19.60
C LYS A 340 -6.20 -20.38 -18.31
N GLY A 341 -6.70 -21.60 -18.40
CA GLY A 341 -7.08 -22.42 -17.24
C GLY A 341 -8.37 -21.97 -16.53
N GLY A 342 -9.09 -20.99 -17.08
CA GLY A 342 -10.31 -20.41 -16.53
C GLY A 342 -11.57 -21.19 -16.86
N TYR A 343 -12.71 -20.48 -16.87
CA TYR A 343 -14.04 -21.07 -16.91
C TYR A 343 -14.31 -21.85 -18.23
N TYR A 344 -14.09 -21.22 -19.38
CA TYR A 344 -14.33 -21.87 -20.67
C TYR A 344 -13.39 -23.07 -20.89
N GLU A 345 -12.10 -22.94 -20.57
CA GLU A 345 -11.15 -24.06 -20.71
C GLU A 345 -11.53 -25.23 -19.80
N THR A 346 -11.98 -24.95 -18.57
CA THR A 346 -12.47 -25.97 -17.64
C THR A 346 -13.65 -26.75 -18.23
N LEU A 347 -14.63 -26.05 -18.82
CA LEU A 347 -15.78 -26.67 -19.49
C LEU A 347 -15.37 -27.46 -20.74
N ALA A 348 -14.44 -26.96 -21.54
CA ALA A 348 -13.94 -27.68 -22.71
C ALA A 348 -13.23 -28.99 -22.32
N ARG A 349 -12.38 -28.97 -21.29
CA ARG A 349 -11.76 -30.18 -20.72
C ARG A 349 -12.80 -31.13 -20.10
N GLN A 350 -13.87 -30.59 -19.54
CA GLN A 350 -14.97 -31.38 -19.02
C GLN A 350 -15.75 -32.07 -20.15
N ALA A 351 -16.06 -31.36 -21.24
CA ALA A 351 -16.71 -31.92 -22.43
C ALA A 351 -15.84 -33.00 -23.09
N GLU A 352 -14.53 -32.77 -23.24
CA GLU A 352 -13.57 -33.79 -23.70
C GLU A 352 -13.65 -35.05 -22.81
N ARG A 353 -13.56 -34.88 -21.49
CA ARG A 353 -13.65 -36.00 -20.55
C ARG A 353 -14.96 -36.75 -20.68
N TYR A 354 -16.09 -36.04 -20.76
CA TYR A 354 -17.42 -36.63 -20.88
C TYR A 354 -17.57 -37.41 -22.18
N PHE A 355 -17.12 -36.86 -23.32
CA PHE A 355 -17.15 -37.56 -24.60
C PHE A 355 -16.45 -38.93 -24.51
N PHE A 356 -15.32 -39.03 -23.81
CA PHE A 356 -14.61 -40.29 -23.61
C PHE A 356 -15.04 -41.09 -22.37
N ASN A 357 -16.00 -40.62 -21.57
CA ASN A 357 -16.46 -41.32 -20.36
C ASN A 357 -17.57 -42.33 -20.63
N ILE A 358 -17.66 -42.83 -21.87
CA ILE A 358 -18.63 -43.83 -22.30
C ILE A 358 -17.98 -44.74 -23.34
N GLU A 359 -18.36 -46.02 -23.34
CA GLU A 359 -17.88 -46.97 -24.36
C GLU A 359 -18.69 -46.81 -25.66
N PRO A 360 -18.04 -46.88 -26.84
CA PRO A 360 -16.66 -47.33 -27.06
C PRO A 360 -15.60 -46.22 -27.00
N TYR A 361 -15.99 -44.93 -26.91
CA TYR A 361 -15.04 -43.81 -26.95
C TYR A 361 -13.94 -43.94 -25.91
N LYS A 362 -14.26 -44.45 -24.73
CA LYS A 362 -13.31 -44.74 -23.66
C LYS A 362 -12.18 -45.69 -24.10
N SER A 363 -12.51 -46.84 -24.68
CA SER A 363 -11.51 -47.83 -25.15
C SER A 363 -10.70 -47.34 -26.36
N TYR A 364 -11.27 -46.42 -27.15
CA TYR A 364 -10.67 -45.94 -28.40
C TYR A 364 -10.16 -44.50 -28.33
N ARG A 365 -10.01 -43.93 -27.13
CA ARG A 365 -9.60 -42.53 -26.92
C ARG A 365 -8.29 -42.16 -27.62
N GLU A 366 -7.35 -43.09 -27.70
CA GLU A 366 -6.02 -42.92 -28.32
C GLU A 366 -6.05 -42.56 -29.82
N TYR A 367 -7.18 -42.75 -30.51
CA TYR A 367 -7.34 -42.43 -31.93
C TYR A 367 -7.74 -40.98 -32.19
N PHE A 368 -8.03 -40.18 -31.16
CA PHE A 368 -8.62 -38.85 -31.31
C PHE A 368 -7.63 -37.72 -31.01
N ASN A 369 -7.62 -36.73 -31.88
CA ASN A 369 -7.17 -35.38 -31.58
C ASN A 369 -8.36 -34.57 -31.07
N VAL A 370 -8.21 -33.88 -29.94
CA VAL A 370 -9.23 -32.95 -29.44
C VAL A 370 -8.62 -31.56 -29.34
N TYR A 371 -9.29 -30.60 -29.96
CA TYR A 371 -8.93 -29.20 -29.92
C TYR A 371 -10.00 -28.42 -29.16
N MET A 372 -9.58 -27.37 -28.47
CA MET A 372 -10.43 -26.30 -27.99
C MET A 372 -10.06 -25.05 -28.76
N ILE A 373 -11.05 -24.29 -29.22
CA ILE A 373 -10.86 -22.96 -29.80
C ILE A 373 -11.70 -21.93 -29.07
N ALA A 374 -11.11 -20.78 -28.76
CA ALA A 374 -11.74 -19.68 -28.06
C ALA A 374 -12.49 -18.79 -29.04
N ALA A 375 -13.70 -18.41 -28.67
CA ALA A 375 -14.56 -17.52 -29.43
C ALA A 375 -15.15 -16.48 -28.48
N VAL A 376 -14.92 -15.20 -28.74
CA VAL A 376 -15.38 -14.12 -27.86
C VAL A 376 -16.81 -13.74 -28.21
N SER A 377 -17.73 -13.86 -27.25
CA SER A 377 -19.06 -13.24 -27.32
C SER A 377 -19.05 -11.83 -26.73
N GLU A 378 -19.88 -10.95 -27.28
CA GLU A 378 -20.09 -9.60 -26.75
C GLU A 378 -21.02 -9.60 -25.53
N GLU A 379 -21.96 -10.56 -25.48
CA GLU A 379 -22.87 -10.77 -24.35
C GLU A 379 -22.83 -12.23 -23.87
N GLU A 380 -22.97 -12.40 -22.56
CA GLU A 380 -23.02 -13.72 -21.92
C GLU A 380 -24.33 -14.45 -22.27
N GLY A 381 -24.23 -15.74 -22.59
CA GLY A 381 -25.36 -16.65 -22.72
C GLY A 381 -25.93 -16.84 -24.12
N VAL A 382 -27.16 -17.35 -24.16
CA VAL A 382 -27.84 -17.85 -25.36
C VAL A 382 -29.15 -17.10 -25.55
N SER A 383 -29.49 -16.75 -26.79
CA SER A 383 -30.76 -16.08 -27.09
C SER A 383 -31.96 -16.99 -26.80
N GLU A 384 -33.12 -16.40 -26.52
CA GLU A 384 -34.40 -17.10 -26.45
C GLU A 384 -35.37 -16.53 -27.50
N GLU A 385 -36.38 -17.29 -27.92
CA GLU A 385 -37.46 -16.82 -28.81
C GLU A 385 -38.43 -15.81 -28.13
N ILE A 386 -37.89 -14.77 -27.49
CA ILE A 386 -38.66 -13.67 -26.93
C ILE A 386 -38.54 -12.46 -27.87
N PRO A 387 -39.64 -11.95 -28.45
CA PRO A 387 -39.60 -10.81 -29.36
C PRO A 387 -38.86 -9.60 -28.76
N GLY A 388 -37.83 -9.12 -29.47
CA GLY A 388 -37.06 -7.93 -29.09
C GLY A 388 -35.94 -8.15 -28.06
N ARG A 389 -35.68 -9.39 -27.63
CA ARG A 389 -34.54 -9.73 -26.75
C ARG A 389 -33.64 -10.76 -27.44
N LYS A 390 -32.54 -10.29 -28.02
CA LYS A 390 -31.50 -11.14 -28.61
C LYS A 390 -30.20 -10.91 -27.85
N VAL A 391 -29.55 -11.99 -27.45
CA VAL A 391 -28.21 -11.97 -26.85
C VAL A 391 -27.19 -11.86 -27.98
N ASN A 392 -26.24 -10.93 -27.86
CA ASN A 392 -25.15 -10.77 -28.82
C ASN A 392 -24.02 -11.80 -28.59
N ASN A 393 -24.35 -13.07 -28.80
CA ASN A 393 -23.40 -14.17 -28.74
C ASN A 393 -22.73 -14.42 -30.11
N ARG A 394 -21.58 -15.09 -30.10
CA ARG A 394 -20.68 -15.19 -31.26
C ARG A 394 -21.20 -16.08 -32.38
N PHE A 395 -21.84 -17.21 -32.03
CA PHE A 395 -22.35 -18.18 -33.01
C PHE A 395 -23.83 -17.98 -33.34
N GLY A 396 -24.47 -16.93 -32.80
CA GLY A 396 -25.89 -16.66 -33.02
C GLY A 396 -26.81 -17.69 -32.37
N SER A 397 -26.34 -18.41 -31.34
CA SER A 397 -27.13 -19.48 -30.71
C SER A 397 -28.42 -18.95 -30.09
N THR A 398 -29.53 -19.65 -30.37
CA THR A 398 -30.88 -19.32 -29.91
C THR A 398 -31.65 -20.58 -29.55
N PHE A 399 -32.24 -20.62 -28.35
CA PHE A 399 -33.22 -21.64 -27.97
C PHE A 399 -34.53 -21.41 -28.70
N GLY A 400 -34.96 -22.42 -29.46
CA GLY A 400 -36.24 -22.43 -30.17
C GLY A 400 -37.36 -23.12 -29.37
N GLU A 401 -38.39 -23.59 -30.08
CA GLU A 401 -39.48 -24.36 -29.48
C GLU A 401 -38.95 -25.64 -28.79
N GLY A 402 -39.33 -25.85 -27.53
CA GLY A 402 -38.98 -27.03 -26.75
C GLY A 402 -37.48 -27.04 -26.38
N THR A 403 -36.77 -28.04 -26.87
CA THR A 403 -35.34 -28.29 -26.63
C THR A 403 -34.46 -28.01 -27.85
N ASN A 404 -35.06 -27.50 -28.95
CA ASN A 404 -34.36 -27.17 -30.18
C ASN A 404 -33.44 -25.95 -30.00
N ILE A 405 -32.32 -25.98 -30.71
CA ILE A 405 -31.32 -24.90 -30.71
C ILE A 405 -30.93 -24.59 -32.15
N LEU A 406 -30.88 -23.31 -32.49
CA LEU A 406 -30.41 -22.79 -33.77
C LEU A 406 -29.12 -22.01 -33.57
N TRP A 407 -28.18 -22.12 -34.51
CA TRP A 407 -26.93 -21.34 -34.53
C TRP A 407 -26.43 -21.21 -35.99
N ASP A 408 -25.42 -20.38 -36.20
CA ASP A 408 -24.78 -20.23 -37.51
C ASP A 408 -23.66 -21.27 -37.71
N GLU A 409 -23.96 -22.28 -38.50
CA GLU A 409 -23.02 -23.36 -38.84
C GLU A 409 -21.82 -22.88 -39.65
N LYS A 410 -21.95 -21.81 -40.43
CA LYS A 410 -20.82 -21.27 -41.20
C LYS A 410 -19.77 -20.71 -40.26
N ILE A 411 -20.19 -20.02 -39.20
CA ILE A 411 -19.28 -19.51 -38.17
C ILE A 411 -18.56 -20.68 -37.49
N CYS A 412 -19.26 -21.78 -37.17
CA CYS A 412 -18.59 -22.98 -36.65
C CYS A 412 -17.51 -23.51 -37.60
N ARG A 413 -17.79 -23.56 -38.91
CA ARG A 413 -16.79 -23.96 -39.89
C ARG A 413 -15.61 -22.99 -39.95
N ASP A 414 -15.88 -21.69 -39.97
CA ASP A 414 -14.86 -20.64 -40.04
C ASP A 414 -13.89 -20.73 -38.84
N TYR A 415 -14.39 -21.01 -37.64
CA TYR A 415 -13.54 -21.23 -36.45
C TYR A 415 -12.71 -22.52 -36.56
N ILE A 416 -13.31 -23.62 -37.00
CA ILE A 416 -12.57 -24.88 -37.22
C ILE A 416 -11.41 -24.65 -38.21
N ASP A 417 -11.59 -23.78 -39.21
CA ASP A 417 -10.59 -23.44 -40.22
C ASP A 417 -9.42 -22.61 -39.71
N LEU A 418 -9.57 -21.96 -38.56
CA LEU A 418 -8.45 -21.27 -37.91
C LEU A 418 -7.42 -22.26 -37.33
N ILE A 419 -7.82 -23.50 -37.08
CA ILE A 419 -6.92 -24.54 -36.56
C ILE A 419 -6.05 -25.07 -37.71
N PRO A 420 -4.72 -24.90 -37.66
CA PRO A 420 -3.83 -25.31 -38.73
C PRO A 420 -3.99 -26.79 -39.08
N GLY A 421 -4.28 -27.07 -40.35
CA GLY A 421 -4.45 -28.42 -40.89
C GLY A 421 -5.90 -28.92 -40.90
N LEU A 422 -6.86 -28.19 -40.32
CA LEU A 422 -8.29 -28.53 -40.40
C LEU A 422 -9.04 -27.79 -41.52
N ASP A 423 -8.44 -26.74 -42.08
CA ASP A 423 -8.96 -25.92 -43.20
C ASP A 423 -9.35 -26.71 -44.46
N LYS A 424 -8.81 -27.93 -44.61
CA LYS A 424 -9.08 -28.83 -45.74
C LYS A 424 -9.76 -30.13 -45.35
N VAL A 425 -10.02 -30.33 -44.06
CA VAL A 425 -10.68 -31.54 -43.56
C VAL A 425 -12.18 -31.33 -43.64
N VAL A 426 -12.84 -32.07 -44.53
CA VAL A 426 -14.30 -31.99 -44.71
C VAL A 426 -15.02 -32.61 -43.51
N GLU A 427 -14.60 -33.81 -43.13
CA GLU A 427 -15.24 -34.58 -42.08
C GLU A 427 -14.63 -34.28 -40.71
N VAL A 428 -15.31 -33.44 -39.95
CA VAL A 428 -14.93 -33.01 -38.58
C VAL A 428 -16.19 -33.01 -37.70
N THR A 429 -16.04 -33.44 -36.45
CA THR A 429 -17.08 -33.33 -35.42
C THR A 429 -16.79 -32.11 -34.54
N GLY A 430 -17.70 -31.14 -34.55
CA GLY A 430 -17.71 -30.00 -33.66
C GLY A 430 -18.59 -30.24 -32.43
N ILE A 431 -18.17 -29.74 -31.27
CA ILE A 431 -18.97 -29.63 -30.05
C ILE A 431 -19.07 -28.16 -29.72
N LEU A 432 -20.27 -27.58 -29.79
CA LEU A 432 -20.55 -26.21 -29.43
C LEU A 432 -21.12 -26.16 -28.01
N ILE A 433 -20.28 -25.84 -27.03
CA ILE A 433 -20.71 -25.63 -25.65
C ILE A 433 -21.47 -24.31 -25.59
N LEU A 434 -22.67 -24.32 -25.02
CA LEU A 434 -23.44 -23.09 -24.82
C LEU A 434 -23.41 -22.68 -23.36
N ASN A 435 -23.01 -21.43 -23.08
CA ASN A 435 -22.96 -20.88 -21.73
C ASN A 435 -24.39 -20.65 -21.17
N SER A 436 -25.10 -21.74 -20.87
CA SER A 436 -26.46 -21.71 -20.35
C SER A 436 -26.77 -22.97 -19.56
N HIS A 437 -27.43 -22.80 -18.42
CA HIS A 437 -27.94 -23.89 -17.58
C HIS A 437 -29.29 -24.45 -18.06
N LYS A 438 -29.85 -23.96 -19.17
CA LYS A 438 -31.10 -24.49 -19.72
C LYS A 438 -30.85 -25.85 -20.37
N TYR A 439 -31.77 -26.78 -20.14
CA TYR A 439 -31.75 -28.09 -20.81
C TYR A 439 -32.20 -27.96 -22.27
N GLY A 440 -31.43 -28.57 -23.16
CA GLY A 440 -31.68 -28.64 -24.58
C GLY A 440 -30.50 -29.30 -25.28
N GLY A 441 -30.64 -29.54 -26.56
CA GLY A 441 -29.61 -30.19 -27.36
C GLY A 441 -30.11 -30.27 -28.79
N THR A 442 -29.22 -30.01 -29.75
CA THR A 442 -29.52 -30.18 -31.17
C THR A 442 -28.22 -30.42 -31.89
N THR A 443 -28.22 -31.38 -32.81
CA THR A 443 -27.06 -31.67 -33.65
C THR A 443 -27.33 -31.34 -35.10
N LEU A 444 -26.40 -30.64 -35.73
CA LEU A 444 -26.37 -30.46 -37.18
C LEU A 444 -25.52 -31.54 -37.83
N LEU A 445 -26.04 -32.16 -38.88
CA LEU A 445 -25.45 -33.26 -39.62
C LEU A 445 -25.46 -32.95 -41.13
N ARG A 446 -24.29 -33.01 -41.77
CA ARG A 446 -24.15 -32.95 -43.23
C ARG A 446 -23.91 -34.33 -43.82
N SER A 447 -24.40 -34.59 -45.03
CA SER A 447 -24.20 -35.85 -45.75
C SER A 447 -22.73 -36.19 -46.04
N ASN A 448 -21.83 -35.21 -46.01
CA ASN A 448 -20.38 -35.37 -46.20
C ASN A 448 -19.60 -35.66 -44.91
N GLY A 449 -20.28 -35.83 -43.77
CA GLY A 449 -19.68 -36.18 -42.49
C GLY A 449 -19.35 -35.00 -41.56
N PHE A 450 -19.46 -33.76 -42.01
CA PHE A 450 -19.35 -32.60 -41.12
C PHE A 450 -20.54 -32.55 -40.15
N SER A 451 -20.26 -32.28 -38.88
CA SER A 451 -21.29 -32.22 -37.84
C SER A 451 -20.94 -31.25 -36.73
N VAL A 452 -21.95 -30.64 -36.10
CA VAL A 452 -21.79 -29.80 -34.91
C VAL A 452 -22.91 -30.11 -33.92
N ALA A 453 -22.56 -30.51 -32.70
CA ALA A 453 -23.50 -30.75 -31.61
C ALA A 453 -23.54 -29.54 -30.67
N ALA A 454 -24.70 -28.88 -30.56
CA ALA A 454 -24.91 -27.80 -29.61
C ALA A 454 -25.34 -28.35 -28.24
N CYS A 455 -24.47 -28.19 -27.25
CA CYS A 455 -24.60 -28.78 -25.91
C CYS A 455 -24.56 -27.68 -24.83
N PRO A 456 -25.72 -27.25 -24.30
CA PRO A 456 -25.77 -26.42 -23.09
C PRO A 456 -25.11 -27.07 -21.88
N ILE A 457 -24.58 -26.25 -20.98
CA ILE A 457 -24.03 -26.72 -19.69
C ILE A 457 -25.10 -27.46 -18.87
N SER A 458 -26.38 -27.08 -18.98
CA SER A 458 -27.52 -27.71 -18.30
C SER A 458 -27.38 -27.84 -16.76
N GLY A 459 -28.25 -27.16 -16.01
CA GLY A 459 -28.32 -27.27 -14.54
C GLY A 459 -29.09 -28.49 -14.02
N ASN A 460 -29.50 -29.41 -14.90
CA ASN A 460 -30.30 -30.57 -14.53
C ASN A 460 -29.46 -31.69 -13.90
N VAL A 461 -30.15 -32.65 -13.28
CA VAL A 461 -29.51 -33.86 -12.71
C VAL A 461 -29.21 -34.90 -13.80
N ALA A 462 -28.40 -35.90 -13.43
CA ALA A 462 -27.95 -37.01 -14.28
C ALA A 462 -29.03 -37.57 -15.24
N ASN A 463 -28.56 -37.84 -16.46
CA ASN A 463 -29.29 -38.15 -17.70
C ASN A 463 -29.92 -36.93 -18.39
N ASN A 464 -29.86 -35.74 -17.80
CA ASN A 464 -30.23 -34.49 -18.47
C ASN A 464 -29.18 -33.39 -18.23
N ASP A 465 -28.08 -33.74 -17.59
CA ASP A 465 -26.94 -32.88 -17.31
C ASP A 465 -26.00 -32.76 -18.51
N PHE A 466 -24.96 -31.93 -18.39
CA PHE A 466 -24.01 -31.70 -19.47
C PHE A 466 -23.43 -32.99 -20.07
N GLU A 467 -23.05 -33.94 -19.22
CA GLU A 467 -22.44 -35.21 -19.65
C GLU A 467 -23.40 -36.02 -20.54
N ALA A 468 -24.66 -36.11 -20.14
CA ALA A 468 -25.69 -36.81 -20.89
C ALA A 468 -25.94 -36.17 -22.26
N LEU A 469 -25.91 -34.83 -22.34
CA LEU A 469 -26.03 -34.10 -23.60
C LEU A 469 -24.82 -34.34 -24.51
N ILE A 470 -23.60 -34.34 -23.97
CA ILE A 470 -22.39 -34.66 -24.73
C ILE A 470 -22.46 -36.10 -25.27
N HIS A 471 -22.93 -37.07 -24.48
CA HIS A 471 -23.09 -38.44 -24.95
C HIS A 471 -24.11 -38.54 -26.08
N HIS A 472 -25.29 -37.95 -25.91
CA HIS A 472 -26.38 -38.06 -26.88
C HIS A 472 -26.10 -37.29 -28.17
N GLU A 473 -25.80 -35.99 -28.06
CA GLU A 473 -25.66 -35.09 -29.20
C GLU A 473 -24.32 -35.29 -29.90
N ALA A 474 -23.20 -35.11 -29.17
CA ALA A 474 -21.87 -35.20 -29.76
C ALA A 474 -21.47 -36.65 -30.04
N GLY A 475 -21.65 -37.54 -29.06
CA GLY A 475 -21.30 -38.95 -29.19
C GLY A 475 -22.29 -39.74 -30.07
N GLY A 476 -23.59 -39.52 -29.90
CA GLY A 476 -24.63 -40.28 -30.59
C GLY A 476 -24.88 -39.78 -32.00
N HIS A 477 -25.32 -38.54 -32.14
CA HIS A 477 -25.63 -37.96 -33.45
C HIS A 477 -24.39 -37.54 -34.22
N ALA A 478 -23.58 -36.62 -33.68
CA ALA A 478 -22.54 -35.94 -34.45
C ALA A 478 -21.44 -36.89 -34.90
N PHE A 479 -20.85 -37.64 -33.96
CA PHE A 479 -19.86 -38.65 -34.29
C PHE A 479 -20.51 -39.97 -34.71
N GLY A 480 -21.38 -40.54 -33.89
CA GLY A 480 -21.93 -41.89 -34.07
C GLY A 480 -22.93 -42.03 -35.21
N ARG A 481 -23.45 -40.92 -35.75
CA ARG A 481 -24.46 -40.88 -36.83
C ARG A 481 -25.73 -41.66 -36.49
N LEU A 482 -26.06 -41.77 -35.20
CA LEU A 482 -27.20 -42.53 -34.70
C LEU A 482 -28.48 -41.70 -34.79
N ALA A 483 -29.62 -42.36 -34.95
CA ALA A 483 -30.95 -41.75 -34.86
C ALA A 483 -31.49 -41.82 -33.43
N ASP A 484 -32.45 -40.94 -33.13
CA ASP A 484 -33.23 -41.01 -31.89
C ASP A 484 -34.00 -42.31 -31.78
N GLU A 485 -33.86 -42.98 -30.64
CA GLU A 485 -34.55 -44.23 -30.31
C GLU A 485 -35.82 -43.96 -29.48
N TYR A 486 -35.99 -42.76 -28.92
CA TYR A 486 -37.17 -42.41 -28.13
C TYR A 486 -38.45 -42.27 -28.97
N GLN A 487 -39.57 -42.43 -28.28
CA GLN A 487 -40.90 -42.42 -28.90
C GLN A 487 -41.77 -41.31 -28.28
N LEU A 488 -42.37 -40.48 -29.13
CA LEU A 488 -43.23 -39.35 -28.72
C LEU A 488 -44.65 -39.49 -29.26
N TYR A 489 -44.80 -40.09 -30.44
CA TYR A 489 -46.07 -40.22 -31.12
C TYR A 489 -46.57 -41.66 -31.02
N ASP A 490 -47.74 -41.83 -30.41
CA ASP A 490 -48.43 -43.12 -30.31
C ASP A 490 -49.16 -43.50 -31.60
N VAL A 491 -48.42 -43.46 -32.72
CA VAL A 491 -48.89 -43.77 -34.07
C VAL A 491 -47.78 -44.48 -34.87
N PRO A 492 -48.10 -45.20 -35.95
CA PRO A 492 -47.10 -45.74 -36.85
C PRO A 492 -46.30 -44.64 -37.55
N ILE A 493 -45.01 -44.88 -37.78
CA ILE A 493 -44.16 -43.99 -38.57
C ILE A 493 -44.75 -43.77 -39.99
N PRO A 494 -44.97 -42.52 -40.41
CA PRO A 494 -45.55 -42.20 -41.71
C PRO A 494 -44.59 -42.53 -42.86
N LEU A 495 -45.11 -42.68 -44.07
CA LEU A 495 -44.30 -43.00 -45.25
C LEU A 495 -43.21 -41.96 -45.53
N GLU A 496 -43.48 -40.69 -45.27
CA GLU A 496 -42.51 -39.60 -45.42
C GLU A 496 -41.28 -39.82 -44.54
N ASP A 497 -41.49 -40.10 -43.25
CA ASP A 497 -40.39 -40.33 -42.31
C ASP A 497 -39.69 -41.69 -42.55
N LYS A 498 -40.40 -42.70 -43.06
CA LYS A 498 -39.75 -43.94 -43.54
C LYS A 498 -38.78 -43.65 -44.69
N ASN A 499 -39.23 -42.85 -45.66
CA ASN A 499 -38.41 -42.45 -46.80
C ASN A 499 -37.25 -41.57 -46.34
N TYR A 500 -37.49 -40.68 -45.38
CA TYR A 500 -36.47 -39.80 -44.82
C TYR A 500 -35.40 -40.58 -44.06
N LEU A 501 -35.78 -41.55 -43.22
CA LEU A 501 -34.84 -42.48 -42.58
C LEU A 501 -34.00 -43.22 -43.63
N LYS A 502 -34.65 -43.80 -44.65
CA LYS A 502 -33.96 -44.55 -45.72
C LYS A 502 -33.11 -43.68 -46.65
N LEU A 503 -33.41 -42.38 -46.77
CA LEU A 503 -32.61 -41.43 -47.55
C LEU A 503 -31.21 -41.22 -46.97
N TRP A 504 -31.09 -41.26 -45.64
CA TRP A 504 -29.84 -40.98 -44.93
C TRP A 504 -28.97 -42.24 -44.71
N GLN A 505 -29.56 -43.44 -44.71
CA GLN A 505 -28.83 -44.70 -44.55
C GLN A 505 -27.70 -44.92 -45.57
N PRO A 506 -27.84 -44.61 -46.88
CA PRO A 506 -26.73 -44.68 -47.83
C PRO A 506 -25.52 -43.81 -47.50
N TYR A 507 -25.69 -42.75 -46.72
CA TYR A 507 -24.61 -41.89 -46.23
C TYR A 507 -23.99 -42.41 -44.92
N GLY A 508 -24.41 -43.58 -44.42
CA GLY A 508 -23.90 -44.16 -43.17
C GLY A 508 -24.61 -43.67 -41.90
N TYR A 509 -25.79 -43.05 -42.03
CA TYR A 509 -26.55 -42.52 -40.89
C TYR A 509 -27.71 -43.44 -40.51
N PHE A 510 -28.10 -43.38 -39.23
CA PHE A 510 -29.33 -43.96 -38.70
C PHE A 510 -29.45 -45.49 -38.85
N HIS A 511 -28.32 -46.19 -38.85
CA HIS A 511 -28.26 -47.65 -38.92
C HIS A 511 -28.59 -48.35 -37.58
N ASN A 512 -28.80 -47.59 -36.50
CA ASN A 512 -29.37 -48.10 -35.25
C ASN A 512 -30.90 -48.29 -35.30
N LEU A 513 -31.55 -47.94 -36.41
CA LEU A 513 -32.98 -48.15 -36.63
C LEU A 513 -33.25 -48.86 -37.96
N ASP A 514 -34.28 -49.70 -38.00
CA ASP A 514 -34.73 -50.35 -39.22
C ASP A 514 -36.25 -50.41 -39.34
N LEU A 515 -36.74 -50.67 -40.55
CA LEU A 515 -38.17 -50.75 -40.89
C LEU A 515 -38.66 -52.20 -41.02
N THR A 516 -37.88 -53.16 -40.53
CA THR A 516 -38.24 -54.58 -40.41
C THR A 516 -37.90 -55.12 -39.03
N ASN A 517 -38.70 -56.06 -38.53
CA ASN A 517 -38.41 -56.84 -37.33
C ASN A 517 -37.91 -58.25 -37.62
N ASP A 518 -37.72 -58.60 -38.90
CA ASP A 518 -37.14 -59.88 -39.28
C ASP A 518 -35.64 -59.89 -38.90
N LEU A 519 -35.32 -60.63 -37.83
CA LEU A 519 -33.94 -60.74 -37.32
C LEU A 519 -32.95 -61.31 -38.34
N THR A 520 -33.42 -61.95 -39.41
CA THR A 520 -32.55 -62.43 -40.50
C THR A 520 -32.21 -61.35 -41.54
N GLN A 521 -32.96 -60.25 -41.56
CA GLN A 521 -32.83 -59.15 -42.53
C GLN A 521 -32.54 -57.79 -41.88
N ILE A 522 -32.70 -57.67 -40.55
CA ILE A 522 -32.48 -56.42 -39.82
C ILE A 522 -31.02 -55.98 -39.90
N LEU A 523 -30.78 -54.66 -39.92
CA LEU A 523 -29.43 -54.08 -40.10
C LEU A 523 -28.36 -54.64 -39.13
N TRP A 524 -28.75 -55.04 -37.92
CA TRP A 524 -27.84 -55.63 -36.92
C TRP A 524 -27.98 -57.16 -36.79
N THR A 525 -28.37 -57.85 -37.86
CA THR A 525 -28.60 -59.31 -37.87
C THR A 525 -27.41 -60.10 -37.31
N ASP A 526 -26.17 -59.66 -37.50
CA ASP A 526 -24.99 -60.39 -37.03
C ASP A 526 -24.90 -60.48 -35.50
N PHE A 527 -25.40 -59.48 -34.78
CA PHE A 527 -25.50 -59.53 -33.31
C PHE A 527 -26.43 -60.64 -32.83
N THR A 528 -27.54 -60.86 -33.54
CA THR A 528 -28.56 -61.85 -33.17
C THR A 528 -28.05 -63.29 -33.23
N LYS A 529 -26.91 -63.51 -33.92
CA LYS A 529 -26.26 -64.81 -34.11
C LYS A 529 -25.22 -65.12 -33.02
N ILE A 530 -24.90 -64.16 -32.15
CA ILE A 530 -23.81 -64.26 -31.18
C ILE A 530 -24.40 -64.37 -29.75
N PRO A 531 -24.17 -65.49 -29.02
CA PRO A 531 -24.75 -65.69 -27.69
C PRO A 531 -24.46 -64.59 -26.66
N LYS A 532 -23.30 -63.92 -26.78
CA LYS A 532 -22.92 -62.77 -25.94
C LYS A 532 -23.94 -61.62 -26.01
N TYR A 533 -24.62 -61.46 -27.13
CA TYR A 533 -25.57 -60.39 -27.42
C TYR A 533 -27.01 -60.89 -27.46
N ALA A 534 -27.35 -61.95 -26.71
CA ALA A 534 -28.70 -62.52 -26.69
C ALA A 534 -29.83 -61.55 -26.27
N TYR A 535 -29.48 -60.38 -25.73
CA TYR A 535 -30.41 -59.30 -25.37
C TYR A 535 -30.69 -58.33 -26.54
N VAL A 536 -29.95 -58.42 -27.65
CA VAL A 536 -30.20 -57.66 -28.88
C VAL A 536 -31.32 -58.32 -29.67
N GLY A 537 -32.30 -57.54 -30.11
CA GLY A 537 -33.47 -58.00 -30.83
C GLY A 537 -34.04 -56.91 -31.74
N ALA A 538 -35.34 -57.00 -32.02
CA ALA A 538 -36.08 -55.96 -32.75
C ALA A 538 -37.17 -55.42 -31.83
N PHE A 539 -36.87 -54.33 -31.13
CA PHE A 539 -37.80 -53.66 -30.22
C PHE A 539 -38.54 -52.58 -30.98
N GLU A 540 -39.87 -52.69 -31.08
CA GLU A 540 -40.67 -51.72 -31.82
C GLU A 540 -40.66 -50.36 -31.10
N GLY A 541 -40.57 -49.31 -31.90
CA GLY A 541 -40.50 -47.92 -31.48
C GLY A 541 -39.11 -47.31 -31.68
N GLY A 542 -39.10 -46.09 -32.19
CA GLY A 542 -37.90 -45.33 -32.54
C GLY A 542 -38.25 -44.20 -33.50
N PHE A 543 -37.30 -43.32 -33.81
CA PHE A 543 -37.52 -42.20 -34.71
C PHE A 543 -38.76 -41.37 -34.36
N LEU A 544 -39.05 -41.19 -33.06
CA LEU A 544 -40.22 -40.50 -32.50
C LEU A 544 -41.55 -41.27 -32.54
N TYR A 545 -41.62 -42.45 -33.13
CA TYR A 545 -42.87 -43.20 -33.33
C TYR A 545 -42.91 -44.50 -32.54
N ASN A 546 -44.09 -44.89 -32.06
CA ASN A 546 -44.28 -46.13 -31.32
C ASN A 546 -44.30 -47.39 -32.20
N TYR A 547 -44.67 -47.28 -33.49
CA TYR A 547 -44.91 -48.46 -34.33
C TYR A 547 -44.26 -48.35 -35.73
N GLY A 548 -43.88 -49.50 -36.31
CA GLY A 548 -43.41 -49.60 -37.69
C GLY A 548 -41.93 -49.22 -37.94
N VAL A 549 -41.16 -49.05 -36.88
CA VAL A 549 -39.70 -48.86 -36.85
C VAL A 549 -39.16 -49.58 -35.62
N TRP A 550 -37.98 -50.18 -35.72
CA TRP A 550 -37.39 -51.01 -34.67
C TRP A 550 -36.01 -50.51 -34.28
N ARG A 551 -35.66 -50.73 -33.01
CA ARG A 551 -34.34 -50.47 -32.41
C ARG A 551 -33.76 -51.77 -31.81
N PRO A 552 -32.44 -51.87 -31.62
CA PRO A 552 -31.78 -53.12 -31.27
C PRO A 552 -31.92 -53.54 -29.81
N GLU A 553 -32.09 -52.60 -28.89
CA GLU A 553 -32.21 -52.85 -27.46
C GLU A 553 -33.31 -51.97 -26.85
N TYR A 554 -33.80 -52.36 -25.69
CA TYR A 554 -34.90 -51.64 -25.05
C TYR A 554 -34.51 -50.24 -24.56
N LEU A 555 -33.29 -50.09 -24.02
CA LEU A 555 -32.71 -48.82 -23.56
C LEU A 555 -31.36 -48.56 -24.22
N SER A 556 -31.12 -47.29 -24.53
CA SER A 556 -29.87 -46.77 -25.07
C SER A 556 -29.72 -45.29 -24.69
N CYS A 557 -28.53 -44.74 -24.90
CA CYS A 557 -28.25 -43.32 -24.83
C CYS A 557 -29.18 -42.54 -25.76
N MET A 558 -29.45 -43.06 -26.96
CA MET A 558 -30.34 -42.46 -27.95
C MET A 558 -31.84 -42.52 -27.57
N ASP A 559 -32.19 -43.19 -26.47
CA ASP A 559 -33.58 -43.28 -25.98
C ASP A 559 -33.80 -42.46 -24.70
N THR A 560 -32.88 -42.53 -23.73
CA THR A 560 -33.08 -41.91 -22.41
C THR A 560 -31.87 -41.17 -21.85
N ASN A 561 -30.87 -40.90 -22.70
CA ASN A 561 -29.61 -40.23 -22.34
C ASN A 561 -28.81 -40.94 -21.24
N ILE A 562 -29.07 -42.23 -21.00
CA ILE A 562 -28.23 -43.03 -20.11
C ILE A 562 -26.83 -43.16 -20.72
N PRO A 563 -25.77 -43.30 -19.90
CA PRO A 563 -24.40 -43.46 -20.40
C PRO A 563 -24.16 -44.90 -20.90
N TYR A 564 -24.96 -45.35 -21.86
CA TYR A 564 -24.90 -46.67 -22.48
C TYR A 564 -25.41 -46.61 -23.93
N PHE A 565 -24.52 -46.73 -24.91
CA PHE A 565 -24.93 -47.06 -26.27
C PHE A 565 -25.24 -48.56 -26.38
N ASN A 566 -26.34 -48.93 -27.03
CA ASN A 566 -26.63 -50.33 -27.36
C ASN A 566 -25.52 -50.96 -28.23
N ALA A 567 -25.43 -52.28 -28.24
CA ALA A 567 -24.30 -53.01 -28.82
C ALA A 567 -24.13 -52.75 -30.33
N PRO A 568 -25.20 -52.73 -31.16
CA PRO A 568 -25.07 -52.31 -32.55
C PRO A 568 -24.58 -50.87 -32.71
N SER A 569 -25.07 -49.93 -31.92
CA SER A 569 -24.57 -48.54 -31.93
C SER A 569 -23.09 -48.45 -31.55
N ARG A 570 -22.62 -49.24 -30.57
CA ARG A 570 -21.17 -49.30 -30.24
C ARG A 570 -20.34 -49.81 -31.42
N TRP A 571 -20.83 -50.80 -32.17
CA TRP A 571 -20.14 -51.27 -33.37
C TRP A 571 -20.11 -50.20 -34.47
N LEU A 572 -21.23 -49.54 -34.75
CA LEU A 572 -21.27 -48.46 -35.75
C LEU A 572 -20.25 -47.36 -35.42
N ILE A 573 -20.12 -47.00 -34.14
CA ILE A 573 -19.10 -46.04 -33.68
C ILE A 573 -17.67 -46.60 -33.88
N VAL A 574 -17.40 -47.86 -33.53
CA VAL A 574 -16.06 -48.47 -33.67
C VAL A 574 -15.66 -48.65 -35.14
N GLU A 575 -16.58 -49.08 -35.99
CA GLU A 575 -16.38 -49.20 -37.44
C GLU A 575 -16.00 -47.84 -38.03
N ARG A 576 -16.71 -46.79 -37.60
CA ARG A 576 -16.41 -45.43 -38.00
C ARG A 576 -15.05 -44.93 -37.49
N ILE A 577 -14.68 -45.25 -36.25
CA ILE A 577 -13.34 -44.95 -35.71
C ILE A 577 -12.28 -45.65 -36.57
N ALA A 578 -12.49 -46.92 -36.92
CA ALA A 578 -11.56 -47.72 -37.73
C ALA A 578 -11.32 -47.07 -39.10
N GLU A 579 -12.40 -46.66 -39.78
CA GLU A 579 -12.36 -45.99 -41.08
C GLU A 579 -11.57 -44.69 -41.01
N LEU A 580 -11.95 -43.77 -40.11
CA LEU A 580 -11.32 -42.46 -40.00
C LEU A 580 -9.86 -42.54 -39.53
N ALA A 581 -9.58 -43.45 -38.57
CA ALA A 581 -8.22 -43.68 -38.10
C ALA A 581 -7.34 -44.37 -39.16
N GLY A 582 -7.93 -44.91 -40.24
CA GLY A 582 -7.22 -45.71 -41.23
C GLY A 582 -6.63 -47.00 -40.64
N THR A 583 -7.27 -47.55 -39.60
CA THR A 583 -6.82 -48.76 -38.91
C THR A 583 -7.90 -49.82 -39.05
N PRO A 584 -7.63 -50.99 -39.66
CA PRO A 584 -8.64 -52.01 -39.85
C PRO A 584 -9.01 -52.65 -38.50
N ILE A 585 -10.25 -52.45 -38.06
CA ILE A 585 -10.86 -53.14 -36.91
C ILE A 585 -12.04 -53.93 -37.46
N THR A 586 -12.00 -55.26 -37.29
CA THR A 586 -13.08 -56.13 -37.79
C THR A 586 -14.21 -56.25 -36.77
N PHE A 587 -15.38 -56.72 -37.22
CA PHE A 587 -16.49 -57.02 -36.31
C PHE A 587 -16.10 -58.04 -35.24
N ASP A 588 -15.33 -59.07 -35.61
CA ASP A 588 -14.82 -60.06 -34.65
C ASP A 588 -13.84 -59.46 -33.62
N ASP A 589 -13.04 -58.46 -34.01
CA ASP A 589 -12.20 -57.72 -33.06
C ASP A 589 -13.04 -56.97 -32.04
N PHE A 590 -14.08 -56.27 -32.52
CA PHE A 590 -15.04 -55.58 -31.66
C PHE A 590 -15.73 -56.57 -30.71
N VAL A 591 -16.27 -57.68 -31.21
CA VAL A 591 -16.96 -58.69 -30.39
C VAL A 591 -16.03 -59.25 -29.31
N ARG A 592 -14.73 -59.40 -29.57
CA ARG A 592 -13.76 -59.86 -28.57
C ARG A 592 -13.43 -58.81 -27.51
N GLN A 593 -13.40 -57.52 -27.87
CA GLN A 593 -12.97 -56.44 -26.99
C GLN A 593 -14.10 -55.76 -26.23
N ASP A 594 -15.32 -55.76 -26.79
CA ASP A 594 -16.49 -55.17 -26.18
C ASP A 594 -16.76 -55.85 -24.83
N HIS A 595 -16.89 -55.08 -23.77
CA HIS A 595 -17.05 -55.62 -22.42
C HIS A 595 -18.19 -54.93 -21.67
N VAL A 596 -19.03 -54.21 -22.41
CA VAL A 596 -20.16 -53.44 -21.88
C VAL A 596 -21.34 -54.38 -21.65
N SER A 597 -21.85 -54.37 -20.42
CA SER A 597 -23.08 -55.08 -20.06
C SER A 597 -24.31 -54.18 -20.29
N PRO A 598 -25.45 -54.73 -20.72
CA PRO A 598 -26.67 -53.95 -20.87
C PRO A 598 -27.20 -53.44 -19.52
N PRO A 599 -27.99 -52.36 -19.50
CA PRO A 599 -28.63 -51.86 -18.30
C PRO A 599 -29.48 -52.94 -17.60
N THR A 600 -29.47 -52.93 -16.26
CA THR A 600 -30.22 -53.93 -15.49
C THR A 600 -31.74 -53.80 -15.67
N ASP A 601 -32.48 -54.88 -15.41
CA ASP A 601 -33.95 -54.86 -15.42
C ASP A 601 -34.56 -53.81 -14.47
N ALA A 602 -33.89 -53.53 -13.35
CA ALA A 602 -34.31 -52.48 -12.42
C ALA A 602 -34.21 -51.09 -13.05
N MET A 603 -33.09 -50.79 -13.71
CA MET A 603 -32.91 -49.53 -14.46
C MET A 603 -33.92 -49.41 -15.59
N THR A 604 -34.17 -50.51 -16.30
CA THR A 604 -35.18 -50.61 -17.36
C THR A 604 -36.58 -50.28 -16.87
N ARG A 605 -37.00 -50.84 -15.71
CA ARG A 605 -38.30 -50.53 -15.11
C ARG A 605 -38.40 -49.10 -14.59
N THR A 606 -37.32 -48.54 -14.05
CA THR A 606 -37.30 -47.15 -13.58
C THR A 606 -37.38 -46.17 -14.75
N ALA A 607 -36.66 -46.43 -15.85
CA ALA A 607 -36.70 -45.61 -17.06
C ALA A 607 -38.13 -45.54 -17.64
N ARG A 608 -38.86 -46.67 -17.67
CA ARG A 608 -40.29 -46.71 -18.08
C ARG A 608 -41.21 -45.75 -17.32
N ASN A 609 -40.88 -45.46 -16.05
CA ASN A 609 -41.73 -44.66 -15.17
C ASN A 609 -41.32 -43.18 -15.14
N ARG A 610 -40.20 -42.79 -15.75
CA ARG A 610 -39.76 -41.40 -15.83
C ARG A 610 -40.28 -40.76 -17.10
N LYS A 611 -40.83 -39.55 -16.99
CA LYS A 611 -41.15 -38.71 -18.15
C LYS A 611 -39.84 -38.21 -18.75
N HIS A 612 -39.37 -38.85 -19.83
CA HIS A 612 -38.23 -38.37 -20.60
C HIS A 612 -38.58 -37.05 -21.31
N ILE A 613 -37.63 -36.11 -21.33
CA ILE A 613 -37.77 -34.84 -22.04
C ILE A 613 -36.90 -34.96 -23.30
N PRO A 614 -37.51 -35.11 -24.49
CA PRO A 614 -36.77 -35.34 -25.73
C PRO A 614 -35.87 -34.15 -26.06
N LEU A 615 -34.75 -34.42 -26.71
CA LEU A 615 -33.87 -33.40 -27.26
C LEU A 615 -34.38 -32.91 -28.63
N GLY A 616 -33.79 -31.82 -29.12
CA GLY A 616 -34.17 -31.22 -30.39
C GLY A 616 -33.79 -32.14 -31.54
N LYS A 617 -34.64 -32.21 -32.57
CA LYS A 617 -34.37 -33.10 -33.71
C LYS A 617 -33.10 -32.64 -34.43
N PRO A 618 -32.26 -33.56 -34.94
CA PRO A 618 -31.10 -33.18 -35.72
C PRO A 618 -31.45 -32.32 -36.95
N ILE A 619 -30.63 -31.28 -37.20
CA ILE A 619 -30.69 -30.46 -38.41
C ILE A 619 -29.89 -31.18 -39.49
N LEU A 620 -30.55 -31.52 -40.60
CA LEU A 620 -30.02 -32.40 -41.62
C LEU A 620 -29.85 -31.66 -42.94
N ILE A 621 -28.62 -31.67 -43.48
CA ILE A 621 -28.27 -30.93 -44.69
C ILE A 621 -27.59 -31.88 -45.69
N ILE A 622 -28.25 -32.12 -46.83
CA ILE A 622 -27.62 -32.81 -47.95
C ILE A 622 -26.74 -31.80 -48.69
N GLN A 623 -25.47 -32.14 -48.85
CA GLN A 623 -24.52 -31.37 -49.64
C GLN A 623 -24.33 -32.06 -50.99
N ASP A 624 -24.61 -31.31 -52.05
CA ASP A 624 -24.47 -31.73 -53.46
C ASP A 624 -23.00 -31.88 -53.89
#